data_AF-A0A804JMW3-F1
#
_entry.id   AF-A0A804JMW3-F1
#
_cell.length_a   1.000
_cell.length_b   1.000
_cell.length_c   1.000
_cell.angle_alpha   90.00
_cell.angle_beta   90.00
_cell.angle_gamma   90.00
#
_symmetry.space_group_name_H-M   'P 1'
#
loop_
_entity.id
_entity.type
_entity.pdbx_description
1 polymer ?
#
loop_
_entity_poly.entity_id
_entity_poly.type
_entity_poly.pdbx_seq_one_letter_code
_entity_poly.pdbx_strand_id
1 'polypeptide(L)'
;MVSKKKYIYTIDDDCFVAKDPSGKEINALEQHIKNLLTPSTPYFFNTLYDPYREGADFVRGYPFSLREGAQTAVSHGLWLNIPDYDAPTQLVKPRERNTRYVDAILTIPKGTLFPMCGMNLAFDRELIGPAMYFGLMGDGQPIGRYDDMWAGWCTKVICDHLGLGVKTGLPYIWHSKASNPFVNLKKEYNGIFWQEELIPFFQSVVLSKDCSTVQKCYVEMSKQVREKLGKIDPYFNKLADAMVTWIEAWDELNPSAKG
;
A
#
# COMPACT_ATOMS: atom_id res chain seq x y z
N MET A 1 -1.28 16.48 -13.03
CA MET A 1 -2.71 16.16 -13.24
C MET A 1 -3.17 15.35 -12.03
N VAL A 2 -4.13 15.84 -11.24
CA VAL A 2 -4.67 15.09 -10.08
C VAL A 2 -6.07 14.59 -10.43
N SER A 3 -6.26 13.27 -10.44
CA SER A 3 -7.58 12.69 -10.71
C SER A 3 -8.59 13.10 -9.62
N LYS A 4 -9.83 13.36 -10.04
CA LYS A 4 -10.96 13.69 -9.16
C LYS A 4 -11.91 12.51 -8.95
N LYS A 5 -11.57 11.33 -9.48
CA LYS A 5 -12.38 10.13 -9.28
C LYS A 5 -12.24 9.64 -7.83
N LYS A 6 -13.34 9.11 -7.29
CA LYS A 6 -13.37 8.51 -5.95
C LYS A 6 -12.39 7.34 -5.83
N TYR A 7 -12.47 6.39 -6.76
CA TYR A 7 -11.53 5.27 -6.80
C TYR A 7 -10.42 5.55 -7.81
N ILE A 8 -9.18 5.32 -7.37
CA ILE A 8 -7.98 5.43 -8.20
C ILE A 8 -7.41 4.02 -8.35
N TYR A 9 -6.99 3.67 -9.56
CA TYR A 9 -6.26 2.45 -9.86
C TYR A 9 -4.93 2.84 -10.50
N THR A 10 -3.83 2.33 -9.97
CA THR A 10 -2.48 2.48 -10.51
C THR A 10 -2.03 1.16 -11.12
N ILE A 11 -1.38 1.27 -12.27
CA ILE A 11 -0.80 0.16 -13.00
C ILE A 11 0.48 0.61 -13.68
N ASP A 12 1.52 -0.22 -13.63
CA ASP A 12 2.78 0.03 -14.33
C ASP A 12 2.67 -0.26 -15.84
N ASP A 13 3.55 0.36 -16.63
CA ASP A 13 3.52 0.29 -18.10
C ASP A 13 3.86 -1.10 -18.67
N ASP A 14 4.42 -1.98 -17.84
CA ASP A 14 4.79 -3.36 -18.17
C ASP A 14 3.87 -4.43 -17.55
N CYS A 15 2.70 -4.00 -17.04
CA CYS A 15 1.66 -4.85 -16.46
C CYS A 15 0.47 -5.03 -17.42
N PHE A 16 0.06 -6.29 -17.62
CA PHE A 16 -0.96 -6.69 -18.61
C PHE A 16 -2.07 -7.52 -17.96
N VAL A 17 -3.11 -7.85 -18.75
CA VAL A 17 -4.20 -8.73 -18.32
C VAL A 17 -3.65 -10.15 -18.05
N ALA A 18 -3.78 -10.61 -16.81
CA ALA A 18 -3.50 -11.99 -16.43
C ALA A 18 -4.67 -12.93 -16.75
N LYS A 19 -4.40 -14.23 -16.73
CA LYS A 19 -5.40 -15.29 -16.86
C LYS A 19 -5.50 -16.08 -15.56
N ASP A 20 -6.71 -16.48 -15.21
CA ASP A 20 -6.96 -17.40 -14.10
C ASP A 20 -6.60 -18.85 -14.49
N PRO A 21 -6.66 -19.82 -13.55
CA PRO A 21 -6.35 -21.22 -13.86
C PRO A 21 -7.25 -21.88 -14.91
N SER A 22 -8.44 -21.31 -15.20
CA SER A 22 -9.32 -21.77 -16.28
C SER A 22 -8.96 -21.18 -17.65
N GLY A 23 -7.99 -20.25 -17.69
CA GLY A 23 -7.56 -19.55 -18.89
C GLY A 23 -8.38 -18.29 -19.20
N LYS A 24 -9.32 -17.91 -18.32
CA LYS A 24 -10.14 -16.71 -18.49
C LYS A 24 -9.37 -15.47 -18.09
N GLU A 25 -9.56 -14.39 -18.84
CA GLU A 25 -8.97 -13.08 -18.53
C GLU A 25 -9.50 -12.52 -17.20
N ILE A 26 -8.57 -11.99 -16.40
CA ILE A 26 -8.87 -11.40 -15.10
C ILE A 26 -9.17 -9.91 -15.29
N ASN A 27 -10.37 -9.51 -14.90
CA ASN A 27 -10.73 -8.10 -14.81
C ASN A 27 -10.22 -7.50 -13.49
N ALA A 28 -8.97 -7.03 -13.49
CA ALA A 28 -8.33 -6.51 -12.29
C ALA A 28 -9.07 -5.28 -11.72
N LEU A 29 -9.50 -4.35 -12.58
CA LEU A 29 -10.22 -3.15 -12.14
C LEU A 29 -11.53 -3.50 -11.42
N GLU A 30 -12.35 -4.39 -11.99
CA GLU A 30 -13.60 -4.81 -11.35
C GLU A 30 -13.37 -5.47 -9.98
N GLN A 31 -12.36 -6.34 -9.89
CA GLN A 31 -12.02 -7.01 -8.63
C GLN A 31 -11.48 -6.04 -7.58
N HIS A 32 -10.66 -5.07 -7.98
CA HIS A 32 -10.24 -3.98 -7.09
C HIS A 32 -11.44 -3.17 -6.57
N ILE A 33 -12.38 -2.83 -7.44
CA ILE A 33 -13.60 -2.11 -7.03
C ILE A 33 -14.43 -2.95 -6.05
N LYS A 34 -14.59 -4.27 -6.29
CA LYS A 34 -15.26 -5.18 -5.34
C LYS A 34 -14.56 -5.20 -3.97
N ASN A 35 -13.23 -5.21 -3.94
CA ASN A 35 -12.47 -5.14 -2.69
C ASN A 35 -12.69 -3.83 -1.93
N LEU A 36 -12.71 -2.70 -2.64
CA LEU A 36 -12.94 -1.37 -2.04
C LEU A 36 -14.38 -1.20 -1.55
N LEU A 37 -15.36 -1.80 -2.22
CA LEU A 37 -16.78 -1.74 -1.85
C LEU A 37 -17.17 -2.69 -0.72
N THR A 38 -16.32 -3.66 -0.38
CA THR A 38 -16.59 -4.63 0.69
C THR A 38 -15.78 -4.27 1.94
N PRO A 39 -16.33 -4.47 3.16
CA PRO A 39 -15.60 -4.17 4.38
C PRO A 39 -14.36 -5.04 4.54
N SER A 40 -13.41 -4.55 5.33
CA SER A 40 -12.24 -5.27 5.82
C SER A 40 -12.45 -5.73 7.26
N THR A 41 -11.74 -6.75 7.70
CA THR A 41 -11.82 -7.30 9.07
C THR A 41 -10.49 -7.17 9.83
N PRO A 42 -9.99 -5.94 10.12
CA PRO A 42 -8.63 -5.76 10.62
C PRO A 42 -8.47 -6.08 12.11
N TYR A 43 -9.58 -6.16 12.86
CA TYR A 43 -9.57 -6.28 14.33
C TYR A 43 -9.60 -7.72 14.85
N PHE A 44 -9.96 -8.69 14.01
CA PHE A 44 -9.96 -10.10 14.35
C PHE A 44 -9.73 -10.91 13.07
N PHE A 45 -8.78 -11.84 13.10
CA PHE A 45 -8.40 -12.58 11.91
C PHE A 45 -9.41 -13.68 11.60
N ASN A 46 -10.11 -13.59 10.46
CA ASN A 46 -10.98 -14.67 9.98
C ASN A 46 -10.12 -15.75 9.31
N THR A 47 -10.13 -16.96 9.84
CA THR A 47 -9.29 -18.06 9.32
C THR A 47 -9.80 -18.67 8.01
N LEU A 48 -11.02 -18.33 7.60
CA LEU A 48 -11.61 -18.68 6.30
C LEU A 48 -11.54 -17.51 5.31
N TYR A 49 -10.39 -16.82 5.27
CA TYR A 49 -10.11 -15.71 4.35
C TYR A 49 -11.13 -14.56 4.44
N ASP A 50 -11.19 -13.69 3.43
CA ASP A 50 -12.13 -12.56 3.39
C ASP A 50 -13.60 -13.03 3.34
N PRO A 51 -14.43 -12.75 4.37
CA PRO A 51 -15.79 -13.28 4.49
C PRO A 51 -16.80 -12.67 3.50
N TYR A 52 -16.39 -11.65 2.75
CA TYR A 52 -17.22 -11.00 1.73
C TYR A 52 -17.06 -11.59 0.33
N ARG A 53 -16.29 -12.68 0.21
CA ARG A 53 -16.14 -13.44 -1.02
C ARG A 53 -17.13 -14.59 -1.08
N GLU A 54 -17.53 -14.93 -2.30
CA GLU A 54 -18.28 -16.16 -2.56
C GLU A 54 -17.52 -17.37 -2.02
N GLY A 55 -18.21 -18.23 -1.26
CA GLY A 55 -17.63 -19.43 -0.65
C GLY A 55 -16.89 -19.20 0.68
N ALA A 56 -16.82 -17.97 1.18
CA ALA A 56 -16.27 -17.64 2.49
C ALA A 56 -17.34 -17.03 3.41
N ASP A 57 -17.14 -17.14 4.73
CA ASP A 57 -17.98 -16.52 5.77
C ASP A 57 -17.17 -16.38 7.07
N PHE A 58 -17.75 -15.71 8.07
CA PHE A 58 -17.23 -15.65 9.43
C PHE A 58 -17.30 -17.01 10.10
N VAL A 59 -16.14 -17.51 10.55
CA VAL A 59 -16.07 -18.80 11.24
C VAL A 59 -16.53 -18.73 12.69
N ARG A 60 -16.77 -19.91 13.28
CA ARG A 60 -17.07 -20.06 14.71
C ARG A 60 -15.99 -19.39 15.56
N GLY A 61 -16.41 -18.56 16.51
CA GLY A 61 -15.51 -17.80 17.38
C GLY A 61 -15.23 -16.38 16.90
N TYR A 62 -15.56 -16.03 15.64
CA TYR A 62 -15.49 -14.65 15.18
C TYR A 62 -16.59 -13.81 15.86
N PRO A 63 -16.25 -12.75 16.62
CA PRO A 63 -17.22 -11.96 17.38
C PRO A 63 -18.28 -11.29 16.49
N PHE A 64 -19.56 -11.44 16.82
CA PHE A 64 -20.66 -10.82 16.07
C PHE A 64 -20.54 -9.29 15.98
N SER A 65 -20.08 -8.64 17.06
CA SER A 65 -19.86 -7.19 17.11
C SER A 65 -18.78 -6.67 16.15
N LEU A 66 -17.95 -7.56 15.59
CA LEU A 66 -16.88 -7.20 14.65
C LEU A 66 -17.21 -7.59 13.21
N ARG A 67 -18.41 -8.13 12.94
CA ARG A 67 -18.77 -8.64 11.60
C ARG A 67 -19.12 -7.54 10.60
N GLU A 68 -19.49 -6.35 11.05
CA GLU A 68 -19.71 -5.20 10.15
C GLU A 68 -18.41 -4.75 9.46
N GLY A 69 -17.25 -5.03 10.08
CA GLY A 69 -15.95 -4.68 9.54
C GLY A 69 -15.65 -3.18 9.53
N ALA A 70 -14.60 -2.82 8.81
CA ALA A 70 -14.13 -1.46 8.58
C ALA A 70 -14.22 -1.11 7.09
N GLN A 71 -14.42 0.16 6.74
CA GLN A 71 -14.37 0.60 5.34
C GLN A 71 -12.99 0.30 4.74
N THR A 72 -12.95 -0.27 3.54
CA THR A 72 -11.70 -0.62 2.86
C THR A 72 -11.18 0.58 2.08
N ALA A 73 -10.05 1.13 2.53
CA ALA A 73 -9.43 2.28 1.90
C ALA A 73 -8.48 1.88 0.75
N VAL A 74 -7.88 0.69 0.84
CA VAL A 74 -6.87 0.22 -0.13
C VAL A 74 -7.11 -1.24 -0.49
N SER A 75 -7.02 -1.52 -1.78
CA SER A 75 -6.94 -2.86 -2.35
C SER A 75 -5.60 -3.03 -3.06
N HIS A 76 -4.72 -3.82 -2.47
CA HIS A 76 -3.44 -4.21 -3.05
C HIS A 76 -3.61 -5.53 -3.83
N GLY A 77 -3.35 -5.49 -5.14
CA GLY A 77 -3.40 -6.65 -6.01
C GLY A 77 -2.05 -7.36 -6.08
N LEU A 78 -2.04 -8.52 -6.69
CA LEU A 78 -0.86 -9.33 -6.90
C LEU A 78 -0.51 -9.42 -8.39
N TRP A 79 0.54 -10.17 -8.71
CA TRP A 79 1.07 -10.32 -10.05
C TRP A 79 1.44 -11.78 -10.32
N LEU A 80 1.27 -12.20 -11.57
CA LEU A 80 1.82 -13.44 -12.11
C LEU A 80 3.04 -13.12 -12.97
N ASN A 81 3.79 -14.17 -13.32
CA ASN A 81 5.03 -14.10 -14.10
C ASN A 81 6.21 -13.54 -13.29
N ILE A 82 6.64 -12.30 -13.48
CA ILE A 82 7.86 -11.81 -12.82
C ILE A 82 7.50 -11.33 -11.40
N PRO A 83 8.08 -11.93 -10.34
CA PRO A 83 7.81 -11.49 -8.98
C PRO A 83 8.46 -10.14 -8.69
N ASP A 84 7.81 -9.33 -7.85
CA ASP A 84 8.39 -8.12 -7.26
C ASP A 84 9.36 -8.52 -6.13
N TYR A 85 10.58 -8.87 -6.53
CA TYR A 85 11.67 -9.18 -5.62
C TYR A 85 12.59 -7.97 -5.48
N ASP A 86 13.21 -7.86 -4.30
CA ASP A 86 14.41 -7.05 -4.15
C ASP A 86 15.50 -7.55 -5.11
N ALA A 87 16.38 -6.64 -5.52
CA ALA A 87 17.44 -6.91 -6.48
C ALA A 87 18.38 -8.05 -6.05
N PRO A 88 18.83 -8.17 -4.77
CA PRO A 88 19.57 -9.35 -4.31
C PRO A 88 18.84 -10.67 -4.57
N THR A 89 17.56 -10.77 -4.22
CA THR A 89 16.74 -11.96 -4.45
C THR A 89 16.59 -12.23 -5.95
N GLN A 90 16.35 -11.20 -6.77
CA GLN A 90 16.28 -11.33 -8.22
C GLN A 90 17.60 -11.83 -8.84
N LEU A 91 18.76 -11.42 -8.30
CA LEU A 91 20.09 -11.88 -8.75
C LEU A 91 20.27 -13.38 -8.54
N VAL A 92 19.81 -13.92 -7.42
CA VAL A 92 19.95 -15.36 -7.10
C VAL A 92 18.85 -16.22 -7.72
N LYS A 93 17.71 -15.62 -8.09
CA LYS A 93 16.53 -16.30 -8.67
C LYS A 93 16.08 -15.69 -10.02
N PRO A 94 16.98 -15.51 -11.02
CA PRO A 94 16.67 -14.72 -12.23
C PRO A 94 15.61 -15.34 -13.15
N ARG A 95 15.42 -16.66 -13.05
CA ARG A 95 14.46 -17.43 -13.85
C ARG A 95 13.18 -17.77 -13.10
N GLU A 96 13.08 -17.44 -11.81
CA GLU A 96 11.89 -17.74 -11.03
C GLU A 96 10.71 -16.93 -11.56
N ARG A 97 9.53 -17.56 -11.56
CA ARG A 97 8.28 -16.95 -11.98
C ARG A 97 7.19 -17.28 -10.98
N ASN A 98 6.38 -16.29 -10.64
CA ASN A 98 5.15 -16.51 -9.89
C ASN A 98 4.08 -17.10 -10.81
N THR A 99 3.96 -18.42 -10.77
CA THR A 99 2.91 -19.19 -11.47
C THR A 99 1.78 -19.62 -10.55
N ARG A 100 1.92 -19.33 -9.24
CA ARG A 100 0.97 -19.78 -8.23
C ARG A 100 -0.17 -18.76 -8.10
N TYR A 101 -1.29 -19.08 -8.71
CA TYR A 101 -2.55 -18.38 -8.48
C TYR A 101 -3.17 -18.86 -7.17
N VAL A 102 -3.38 -17.96 -6.22
CA VAL A 102 -4.09 -18.24 -4.98
C VAL A 102 -5.40 -17.48 -5.01
N ASP A 103 -6.51 -18.21 -5.03
CA ASP A 103 -7.84 -17.62 -5.04
C ASP A 103 -8.26 -17.13 -3.63
N ALA A 104 -7.57 -16.10 -3.13
CA ALA A 104 -7.80 -15.56 -1.80
C ALA A 104 -7.68 -14.03 -1.78
N ILE A 105 -8.47 -13.43 -0.90
CA ILE A 105 -8.32 -12.04 -0.48
C ILE A 105 -8.21 -12.09 1.05
N LEU A 106 -7.35 -11.23 1.59
CA LEU A 106 -7.09 -11.12 3.02
C LEU A 106 -7.09 -9.64 3.42
N THR A 107 -7.68 -9.34 4.57
CA THR A 107 -7.42 -8.06 5.23
C THR A 107 -6.05 -8.10 5.90
N ILE A 108 -5.24 -7.06 5.70
CA ILE A 108 -4.02 -6.86 6.48
C ILE A 108 -4.43 -6.47 7.92
N PRO A 109 -4.03 -7.23 8.95
CA PRO A 109 -4.45 -6.96 10.32
C PRO A 109 -4.02 -5.57 10.83
N LYS A 110 -4.78 -5.02 11.77
CA LYS A 110 -4.40 -3.79 12.47
C LYS A 110 -3.04 -3.98 13.17
N GLY A 111 -2.17 -2.97 13.08
CA GLY A 111 -0.83 -2.99 13.67
C GLY A 111 0.20 -3.81 12.88
N THR A 112 -0.16 -4.33 11.70
CA THR A 112 0.75 -5.08 10.82
C THR A 112 1.07 -4.27 9.58
N LEU A 113 2.37 -4.13 9.27
CA LEU A 113 2.85 -3.53 8.02
C LEU A 113 2.88 -4.57 6.90
N PHE A 114 2.93 -4.10 5.65
CA PHE A 114 3.06 -4.95 4.48
C PHE A 114 3.91 -4.24 3.41
N PRO A 115 4.62 -4.98 2.54
CA PRO A 115 5.34 -4.38 1.42
C PRO A 115 4.34 -4.06 0.31
N MET A 116 3.84 -2.82 0.29
CA MET A 116 2.90 -2.37 -0.74
C MET A 116 3.63 -2.15 -2.05
N CYS A 117 3.15 -2.79 -3.11
CA CYS A 117 3.62 -2.56 -4.46
C CYS A 117 2.66 -1.62 -5.21
N GLY A 118 3.20 -0.60 -5.89
CA GLY A 118 2.43 0.36 -6.68
C GLY A 118 1.89 -0.17 -8.01
N MET A 119 2.43 -1.30 -8.51
CA MET A 119 2.18 -1.83 -9.86
C MET A 119 0.74 -2.31 -10.09
N ASN A 120 0.01 -2.67 -9.04
CA ASN A 120 -1.36 -3.18 -9.12
C ASN A 120 -2.13 -2.80 -7.86
N LEU A 121 -2.49 -1.52 -7.74
CA LEU A 121 -3.00 -0.94 -6.51
C LEU A 121 -4.23 -0.09 -6.79
N ALA A 122 -5.26 -0.26 -5.99
CA ALA A 122 -6.42 0.63 -6.01
C ALA A 122 -6.71 1.20 -4.61
N PHE A 123 -7.23 2.42 -4.56
CA PHE A 123 -7.59 3.05 -3.30
C PHE A 123 -8.80 3.97 -3.43
N ASP A 124 -9.51 4.16 -2.31
CA ASP A 124 -10.54 5.19 -2.16
C ASP A 124 -9.86 6.52 -1.81
N ARG A 125 -9.85 7.43 -2.78
CA ARG A 125 -9.25 8.76 -2.69
C ARG A 125 -9.86 9.59 -1.56
N GLU A 126 -11.15 9.42 -1.28
CA GLU A 126 -11.83 10.16 -0.22
C GLU A 126 -11.40 9.68 1.17
N LEU A 127 -11.07 8.40 1.30
CA LEU A 127 -10.66 7.79 2.57
C LEU A 127 -9.17 7.95 2.87
N ILE A 128 -8.30 7.89 1.86
CA ILE A 128 -6.84 7.80 2.08
C ILE A 128 -5.98 8.58 1.09
N GLY A 129 -6.59 9.26 0.11
CA GLY A 129 -5.88 9.97 -0.97
C GLY A 129 -4.72 10.87 -0.53
N PRO A 130 -4.85 11.69 0.55
CA PRO A 130 -3.74 12.53 1.00
C PRO A 130 -2.50 11.75 1.47
N ALA A 131 -2.65 10.48 1.88
CA ALA A 131 -1.53 9.63 2.30
C ALA A 131 -0.90 8.84 1.13
N MET A 132 -1.51 8.84 -0.06
CA MET A 132 -0.98 8.19 -1.26
C MET A 132 0.10 9.04 -1.94
N TYR A 133 1.14 9.35 -1.18
CA TYR A 133 2.33 10.05 -1.64
C TYR A 133 3.56 9.14 -1.53
N PHE A 134 4.18 8.89 -2.67
CA PHE A 134 5.34 8.00 -2.85
C PHE A 134 6.65 8.70 -2.48
N GLY A 135 6.58 9.76 -1.68
CA GLY A 135 7.72 10.53 -1.23
C GLY A 135 8.43 11.28 -2.35
N LEU A 136 9.67 11.67 -2.07
CA LEU A 136 10.57 12.23 -3.07
C LEU A 136 11.12 11.08 -3.90
N MET A 137 10.40 10.72 -4.95
CA MET A 137 10.77 9.70 -5.94
C MET A 137 11.32 10.34 -7.22
N GLY A 138 12.06 9.55 -8.01
CA GLY A 138 12.66 9.98 -9.28
C GLY A 138 14.18 9.77 -9.33
N ASP A 139 14.78 10.12 -10.46
CA ASP A 139 16.21 9.92 -10.67
C ASP A 139 17.06 10.69 -9.64
N GLY A 140 18.08 10.03 -9.10
CA GLY A 140 18.93 10.57 -8.05
C GLY A 140 18.32 10.63 -6.64
N GLN A 141 17.08 10.19 -6.43
CA GLN A 141 16.52 10.09 -5.07
C GLN A 141 17.05 8.83 -4.35
N PRO A 142 17.51 8.95 -3.09
CA PRO A 142 18.18 7.85 -2.40
C PRO A 142 17.23 6.74 -1.95
N ILE A 143 15.91 6.97 -1.92
CA ILE A 143 14.89 5.95 -1.58
C ILE A 143 14.48 5.09 -2.78
N GLY A 144 15.11 5.24 -3.96
CA GLY A 144 14.58 4.67 -5.20
C GLY A 144 14.21 3.18 -5.11
N ARG A 145 13.03 2.83 -5.65
CA ARG A 145 12.42 1.47 -5.58
C ARG A 145 11.98 1.04 -4.17
N TYR A 146 11.94 1.96 -3.22
CA TYR A 146 11.35 1.79 -1.90
C TYR A 146 10.19 2.79 -1.63
N ASP A 147 9.88 3.61 -2.63
CA ASP A 147 8.91 4.70 -2.57
C ASP A 147 7.46 4.21 -2.38
N ASP A 148 7.09 3.09 -2.99
CA ASP A 148 5.79 2.44 -2.81
C ASP A 148 5.66 1.76 -1.45
N MET A 149 6.69 1.04 -0.99
CA MET A 149 6.73 0.52 0.39
C MET A 149 6.57 1.64 1.42
N TRP A 150 7.29 2.76 1.25
CA TRP A 150 7.15 3.94 2.10
C TRP A 150 5.70 4.45 2.14
N ALA A 151 5.09 4.68 0.97
CA ALA A 151 3.71 5.11 0.89
C ALA A 151 2.75 4.11 1.54
N GLY A 152 3.03 2.82 1.39
CA GLY A 152 2.27 1.73 1.98
C GLY A 152 2.32 1.71 3.50
N TRP A 153 3.50 1.92 4.09
CA TRP A 153 3.68 1.98 5.54
C TRP A 153 3.04 3.23 6.14
N CYS A 154 3.23 4.39 5.54
CA CYS A 154 2.52 5.62 5.93
C CYS A 154 1.01 5.41 5.90
N THR A 155 0.50 4.91 4.77
CA THR A 155 -0.93 4.62 4.58
C THR A 155 -1.43 3.65 5.63
N LYS A 156 -0.71 2.56 5.88
CA LYS A 156 -1.17 1.51 6.79
C LYS A 156 -1.32 2.02 8.22
N VAL A 157 -0.35 2.78 8.70
CA VAL A 157 -0.41 3.41 10.03
C VAL A 157 -1.61 4.36 10.13
N ILE A 158 -1.88 5.15 9.10
CA ILE A 158 -3.01 6.08 9.08
C ILE A 158 -4.35 5.34 9.02
N CYS A 159 -4.46 4.31 8.17
CA CYS A 159 -5.65 3.47 8.12
C CYS A 159 -5.95 2.85 9.49
N ASP A 160 -4.94 2.30 10.17
CA ASP A 160 -5.11 1.69 11.49
C ASP A 160 -5.54 2.70 12.57
N HIS A 161 -5.05 3.93 12.47
CA HIS A 161 -5.43 5.03 13.37
C HIS A 161 -6.87 5.48 13.13
N LEU A 162 -7.27 5.64 11.87
CA LEU A 162 -8.61 6.10 11.48
C LEU A 162 -9.67 4.98 11.44
N GLY A 163 -9.28 3.73 11.71
CA GLY A 163 -10.17 2.58 11.70
C GLY A 163 -10.59 2.12 10.31
N LEU A 164 -9.73 2.34 9.32
CA LEU A 164 -9.89 1.92 7.93
C LEU A 164 -9.15 0.61 7.66
N GLY A 165 -9.60 -0.11 6.64
CA GLY A 165 -9.06 -1.41 6.23
C GLY A 165 -8.18 -1.36 4.99
N VAL A 166 -7.30 -2.34 4.88
CA VAL A 166 -6.46 -2.61 3.71
C VAL A 166 -6.62 -4.09 3.34
N LYS A 167 -6.92 -4.39 2.09
CA LYS A 167 -6.98 -5.77 1.55
C LYS A 167 -5.80 -6.06 0.65
N THR A 168 -5.34 -7.30 0.64
CA THR A 168 -4.35 -7.86 -0.30
C THR A 168 -4.82 -9.19 -0.87
N GLY A 169 -4.31 -9.59 -2.03
CA GLY A 169 -4.65 -10.86 -2.70
C GLY A 169 -5.09 -10.61 -4.13
N LEU A 170 -6.20 -11.21 -4.54
CA LEU A 170 -6.84 -10.82 -5.80
C LEU A 170 -7.08 -9.31 -5.86
N PRO A 171 -6.96 -8.66 -7.04
CA PRO A 171 -6.73 -9.26 -8.35
C PRO A 171 -5.26 -9.54 -8.71
N TYR A 172 -5.05 -10.38 -9.71
CA TYR A 172 -3.75 -10.58 -10.35
C TYR A 172 -3.64 -9.81 -11.68
N ILE A 173 -2.47 -9.24 -11.94
CA ILE A 173 -2.02 -8.79 -13.28
C ILE A 173 -0.87 -9.64 -13.80
N TRP A 174 -0.50 -9.49 -15.07
CA TRP A 174 0.65 -10.15 -15.68
C TRP A 174 1.83 -9.17 -15.80
N HIS A 175 2.83 -9.32 -14.95
CA HIS A 175 4.02 -8.45 -14.95
C HIS A 175 5.09 -9.02 -15.91
N SER A 176 5.47 -8.23 -16.92
CA SER A 176 6.22 -8.74 -18.08
C SER A 176 7.71 -8.39 -18.10
N LYS A 177 8.17 -7.42 -17.31
CA LYS A 177 9.54 -6.91 -17.37
C LYS A 177 10.37 -7.34 -16.17
N ALA A 178 11.60 -7.77 -16.44
CA ALA A 178 12.64 -7.87 -15.43
C ALA A 178 13.67 -6.79 -15.72
N SER A 179 13.72 -5.76 -14.88
CA SER A 179 14.74 -4.71 -14.98
C SER A 179 16.13 -5.26 -14.61
N ASN A 180 17.18 -4.53 -14.99
CA ASN A 180 18.55 -4.94 -14.70
C ASN A 180 18.79 -4.97 -13.17
N PRO A 181 19.04 -6.14 -12.56
CA PRO A 181 19.12 -6.25 -11.12
C PRO A 181 20.36 -5.54 -10.53
N PHE A 182 21.45 -5.38 -11.27
CA PHE A 182 22.62 -4.63 -10.80
C PHE A 182 22.35 -3.12 -10.72
N VAL A 183 21.54 -2.59 -11.63
CA VAL A 183 21.10 -1.18 -11.58
C VAL A 183 20.12 -1.00 -10.44
N ASN A 184 19.19 -1.93 -10.26
CA ASN A 184 18.21 -1.90 -9.18
C ASN A 184 18.89 -2.00 -7.81
N LEU A 185 19.89 -2.87 -7.64
CA LEU A 185 20.63 -2.98 -6.38
C LEU A 185 21.26 -1.65 -5.93
N LYS A 186 21.79 -0.86 -6.87
CA LYS A 186 22.34 0.47 -6.55
C LYS A 186 21.26 1.45 -6.09
N LYS A 187 20.04 1.36 -6.65
CA LYS A 187 18.90 2.20 -6.27
C LYS A 187 18.34 1.79 -4.91
N GLU A 188 18.24 0.48 -4.69
CA GLU A 188 17.67 -0.12 -3.48
C GLU A 188 18.63 -0.11 -2.29
N TYR A 189 19.93 0.06 -2.49
CA TYR A 189 20.97 -0.07 -1.45
C TYR A 189 20.63 0.66 -0.14
N ASN A 190 20.26 1.95 -0.23
CA ASN A 190 19.89 2.72 0.95
C ASN A 190 18.56 2.24 1.53
N GLY A 191 17.58 1.91 0.68
CA GLY A 191 16.28 1.39 1.11
C GLY A 191 16.41 0.10 1.92
N ILE A 192 17.23 -0.85 1.45
CA ILE A 192 17.53 -2.11 2.15
C ILE A 192 18.14 -1.83 3.52
N PHE A 193 19.12 -0.92 3.60
CA PHE A 193 19.77 -0.58 4.86
C PHE A 193 18.84 0.17 5.82
N TRP A 194 18.13 1.19 5.32
CA TRP A 194 17.22 2.00 6.12
C TRP A 194 16.00 1.20 6.58
N GLN A 195 15.55 0.20 5.83
CA GLN A 195 14.39 -0.62 6.18
C GLN A 195 14.47 -1.18 7.61
N GLU A 196 15.65 -1.57 8.07
CA GLU A 196 15.88 -2.09 9.42
C GLU A 196 15.54 -1.08 10.53
N GLU A 197 15.58 0.22 10.23
CA GLU A 197 15.15 1.30 11.13
C GLU A 197 13.73 1.79 10.80
N LEU A 198 13.34 1.79 9.52
CA LEU A 198 12.02 2.23 9.07
C LEU A 198 10.90 1.33 9.59
N ILE A 199 11.08 0.01 9.57
CA ILE A 199 10.04 -0.92 10.01
C ILE A 199 9.75 -0.78 11.51
N PRO A 200 10.75 -0.81 12.42
CA PRO A 200 10.51 -0.54 13.84
C PRO A 200 9.93 0.85 14.08
N PHE A 201 10.38 1.88 13.33
CA PHE A 201 9.80 3.21 13.39
C PHE A 201 8.30 3.17 13.11
N PHE A 202 7.86 2.67 11.94
CA PHE A 202 6.44 2.64 11.57
C PHE A 202 5.59 1.76 12.50
N GLN A 203 6.15 0.67 13.03
CA GLN A 203 5.48 -0.16 14.05
C GLN A 203 5.29 0.58 15.38
N SER A 204 6.17 1.54 15.69
CA SER A 204 6.13 2.34 16.92
C SER A 204 5.34 3.64 16.81
N VAL A 205 4.98 4.08 15.59
CA VAL A 205 4.26 5.34 15.38
C VAL A 205 2.91 5.28 16.10
N VAL A 206 2.71 6.23 17.00
CA VAL A 206 1.42 6.50 17.64
C VAL A 206 1.01 7.91 17.26
N LEU A 207 -0.15 8.05 16.62
CA LEU A 207 -0.73 9.34 16.26
C LEU A 207 -1.68 9.82 17.36
N SER A 208 -1.74 11.15 17.57
CA SER A 208 -2.67 11.75 18.54
C SER A 208 -4.12 11.44 18.17
N LYS A 209 -4.99 11.26 19.17
CA LYS A 209 -6.44 11.10 18.95
C LYS A 209 -7.08 12.31 18.25
N ASP A 210 -6.42 13.47 18.30
CA ASP A 210 -6.87 14.69 17.62
C ASP A 210 -6.58 14.66 16.10
N CYS A 211 -5.78 13.70 15.62
CA CYS A 211 -5.51 13.45 14.21
C CYS A 211 -6.68 12.73 13.53
N SER A 212 -7.86 13.34 13.52
CA SER A 212 -9.10 12.75 13.00
C SER A 212 -9.26 12.74 11.47
N THR A 213 -8.24 13.18 10.72
CA THR A 213 -8.24 13.26 9.25
C THR A 213 -6.91 12.77 8.71
N VAL A 214 -6.89 12.27 7.47
CA VAL A 214 -5.66 11.80 6.81
C VAL A 214 -4.60 12.90 6.76
N GLN A 215 -4.97 14.13 6.42
CA GLN A 215 -4.04 15.27 6.38
C GLN A 215 -3.36 15.51 7.73
N LYS A 216 -4.15 15.63 8.82
CA LYS A 216 -3.60 15.77 10.18
C LYS A 216 -2.71 14.60 10.57
N CYS A 217 -3.09 13.38 10.22
CA CYS A 217 -2.27 12.20 10.48
C CYS A 217 -0.93 12.27 9.75
N TYR A 218 -0.94 12.63 8.47
CA TYR A 218 0.25 12.67 7.62
C TYR A 218 1.22 13.79 8.06
N VAL A 219 0.68 14.96 8.44
CA VAL A 219 1.46 16.08 9.00
C VAL A 219 2.04 15.74 10.38
N GLU A 220 1.30 15.03 11.22
CA GLU A 220 1.84 14.59 12.52
C GLU A 220 2.95 13.55 12.32
N MET A 221 2.75 12.61 11.39
CA MET A 221 3.74 11.62 11.02
C MET A 221 5.02 12.27 10.46
N SER A 222 4.91 13.33 9.67
CA SER A 222 6.09 14.01 9.11
C SER A 222 6.99 14.61 10.20
N LYS A 223 6.41 15.10 11.32
CA LYS A 223 7.18 15.55 12.49
C LYS A 223 7.96 14.39 13.11
N GLN A 224 7.33 13.23 13.27
CA GLN A 224 7.98 12.03 13.81
C GLN A 224 9.08 11.52 12.87
N VAL A 225 8.84 11.54 11.55
CA VAL A 225 9.86 11.22 10.53
C VAL A 225 11.07 12.13 10.69
N ARG A 226 10.87 13.45 10.80
CA ARG A 226 11.96 14.40 11.02
C ARG A 226 12.73 14.10 12.30
N GLU A 227 12.03 13.91 13.41
CA GLU A 227 12.67 13.75 14.73
C GLU A 227 13.44 12.43 14.85
N LYS A 228 12.87 11.33 14.32
CA LYS A 228 13.40 9.98 14.50
C LYS A 228 14.31 9.57 13.34
N LEU A 229 13.84 9.72 12.10
CA LEU A 229 14.55 9.26 10.91
C LEU A 229 15.52 10.31 10.36
N GLY A 230 15.32 11.60 10.66
CA GLY A 230 16.25 12.66 10.27
C GLY A 230 17.68 12.51 10.83
N LYS A 231 17.86 11.63 11.83
CA LYS A 231 19.17 11.25 12.39
C LYS A 231 19.87 10.14 11.59
N ILE A 232 19.11 9.38 10.80
CA ILE A 232 19.62 8.30 9.96
C ILE A 232 20.23 8.89 8.70
N ASP A 233 19.50 9.79 8.03
CA ASP A 233 19.97 10.48 6.83
C ASP A 233 19.27 11.84 6.65
N PRO A 234 19.98 12.90 6.19
CA PRO A 234 19.39 14.20 5.89
C PRO A 234 18.22 14.16 4.90
N TYR A 235 18.14 13.14 4.05
CA TYR A 235 17.02 12.87 3.17
C TYR A 235 15.68 12.91 3.92
N PHE A 236 15.59 12.30 5.11
CA PHE A 236 14.34 12.24 5.86
C PHE A 236 13.89 13.60 6.41
N ASN A 237 14.82 14.53 6.66
CA ASN A 237 14.46 15.91 6.99
C ASN A 237 13.79 16.59 5.80
N LYS A 238 14.36 16.42 4.60
CA LYS A 238 13.80 16.95 3.35
C LYS A 238 12.47 16.29 3.00
N LEU A 239 12.37 14.97 3.22
CA LEU A 239 11.14 14.22 2.99
C LEU A 239 10.04 14.70 3.94
N ALA A 240 10.35 14.96 5.21
CA ALA A 240 9.38 15.51 6.15
C ALA A 240 8.86 16.89 5.73
N ASP A 241 9.71 17.77 5.17
CA ASP A 241 9.25 19.03 4.57
C ASP A 241 8.32 18.75 3.38
N ALA A 242 8.73 17.85 2.47
CA ALA A 242 7.94 17.49 1.30
C ALA A 242 6.58 16.86 1.66
N MET A 243 6.49 16.10 2.75
CA MET A 243 5.23 15.55 3.25
C MET A 243 4.26 16.65 3.67
N VAL A 244 4.73 17.74 4.29
CA VAL A 244 3.89 18.88 4.64
C VAL A 244 3.45 19.63 3.37
N THR A 245 4.40 19.95 2.50
CA THR A 245 4.12 20.62 1.21
C THR A 245 3.15 19.82 0.35
N TRP A 246 3.24 18.48 0.37
CA TRP A 246 2.29 17.62 -0.32
C TRP A 246 0.85 17.81 0.17
N ILE A 247 0.65 17.88 1.49
CA ILE A 247 -0.67 18.11 2.08
C ILE A 247 -1.19 19.52 1.75
N GLU A 248 -0.33 20.53 1.81
CA GLU A 248 -0.70 21.89 1.40
C GLU A 248 -1.16 21.93 -0.07
N ALA A 249 -0.39 21.32 -0.97
CA ALA A 249 -0.75 21.23 -2.39
C ALA A 249 -2.02 20.38 -2.61
N TRP A 250 -2.20 19.32 -1.83
CA TRP A 250 -3.42 18.51 -1.87
C TRP A 250 -4.65 19.34 -1.50
N ASP A 251 -4.58 20.11 -0.41
CA ASP A 251 -5.71 20.91 0.06
C ASP A 251 -6.01 22.08 -0.88
N GLU A 252 -4.99 22.72 -1.46
CA GLU A 252 -5.17 23.76 -2.49
C GLU A 252 -5.90 23.22 -3.72
N LEU A 253 -5.51 22.02 -4.18
CA LEU A 253 -6.13 21.41 -5.35
C LEU A 253 -7.48 20.78 -5.04
N ASN A 254 -7.78 20.48 -3.78
CA ASN A 254 -8.98 19.77 -3.33
C ASN A 254 -9.66 20.52 -2.18
N PRO A 255 -10.08 21.77 -2.41
CA PRO A 255 -10.71 22.56 -1.37
C PRO A 255 -11.96 21.81 -0.89
N SER A 256 -12.10 21.68 0.42
CA SER A 256 -13.35 21.22 1.02
C SER A 256 -14.48 22.04 0.41
N ALA A 257 -15.51 21.37 -0.12
CA ALA A 257 -16.73 22.09 -0.50
C ALA A 257 -17.14 22.90 0.73
N LYS A 258 -17.16 24.24 0.61
CA LYS A 258 -17.76 25.08 1.65
C LYS A 258 -19.16 24.51 1.86
N GLY A 259 -19.41 24.03 3.08
CA GLY A 259 -20.68 23.42 3.47
C GLY A 259 -21.87 24.32 3.20
#